data_AF-A0A0Q4X499-F1
#
_entry.id   AF-A0A0Q4X499-F1
#
_cell.length_a   1.000
_cell.length_b   1.000
_cell.length_c   1.000
_cell.angle_alpha   90.00
_cell.angle_beta   90.00
_cell.angle_gamma   90.00
#
_symmetry.space_group_name_H-M   'P 1'
#
loop_
_entity.id
_entity.type
_entity.pdbx_description
1 polymer ?
#
loop_
_entity_poly.entity_id
_entity_poly.type
_entity_poly.pdbx_seq_one_letter_code
_entity_poly.pdbx_strand_id
1 'polypeptide(L)'
;MIPHSIQPKLIKLLPLLGSDNDGEVVSTVWAIGRTLASAGADFHDLTDSLVKARVVIPPRPAGEAFNYADVYRQAARDGGDDFHPAGRSRRFGLPLWHPDETLPWWEVARECLHLNRILAKRDGERFLRPFEVDLLERFLHQELWPTNAQASWVETVVARCHQARDAAKRKRPEA
;
A
#
# COMPACT_ATOMS: atom_id res chain seq x y z
N MET A 1 -23.35 5.23 2.34
CA MET A 1 -22.34 5.72 3.33
C MET A 1 -22.58 5.03 4.66
N ILE A 2 -21.60 4.35 5.24
CA ILE A 2 -21.82 3.59 6.49
C ILE A 2 -21.94 4.52 7.71
N PRO A 3 -23.02 4.44 8.49
CA PRO A 3 -23.14 5.19 9.74
C PRO A 3 -22.13 4.74 10.80
N HIS A 4 -21.56 5.69 11.55
CA HIS A 4 -20.58 5.42 12.61
C HIS A 4 -21.09 4.49 13.73
N SER A 5 -22.41 4.43 13.94
CA SER A 5 -23.05 3.60 14.96
C SER A 5 -22.87 2.09 14.77
N ILE A 6 -22.69 1.62 13.53
CA ILE A 6 -22.53 0.19 13.23
C ILE A 6 -21.08 -0.23 12.98
N GLN A 7 -20.15 0.71 12.84
CA GLN A 7 -18.73 0.44 12.60
C GLN A 7 -18.09 -0.48 13.67
N PRO A 8 -18.32 -0.31 14.99
CA PRO A 8 -17.72 -1.20 15.99
C PRO A 8 -18.18 -2.65 15.87
N LYS A 9 -19.40 -2.88 15.36
CA LYS A 9 -19.93 -4.24 15.13
C LYS A 9 -19.28 -4.86 13.89
N LEU A 10 -19.16 -4.10 12.80
CA LEU A 10 -18.51 -4.55 11.57
C LEU A 10 -17.03 -4.90 11.80
N ILE A 11 -16.30 -4.10 12.60
CA ILE A 11 -14.89 -4.36 12.95
C ILE A 11 -14.71 -5.74 13.62
N LYS A 12 -15.69 -6.19 14.40
CA LYS A 12 -15.65 -7.50 15.07
C LYS A 12 -16.04 -8.65 14.15
N LEU A 13 -16.93 -8.42 13.19
CA LEU A 13 -17.44 -9.45 12.29
C LEU A 13 -16.51 -9.72 11.11
N LEU A 14 -15.86 -8.69 10.56
CA LEU A 14 -15.01 -8.84 9.38
C LEU A 14 -13.87 -9.86 9.54
N PRO A 15 -13.16 -9.96 10.68
CA PRO A 15 -12.13 -10.98 10.87
C PRO A 15 -12.66 -12.43 10.85
N LEU A 16 -13.92 -12.65 11.26
CA LEU A 16 -14.54 -13.98 11.31
C LEU A 16 -14.80 -14.56 9.91
N LEU A 17 -14.73 -13.72 8.86
CA LEU A 17 -14.75 -14.19 7.47
C LEU A 17 -13.50 -15.01 7.10
N GLY A 18 -12.43 -14.93 7.89
CA GLY A 18 -11.22 -15.74 7.74
C GLY A 18 -11.22 -17.05 8.53
N SER A 19 -12.37 -17.48 9.08
CA SER A 19 -12.48 -18.77 9.77
C SER A 19 -12.34 -19.95 8.80
N ASP A 20 -11.75 -21.06 9.27
CA ASP A 20 -11.62 -22.33 8.54
C ASP A 20 -12.94 -23.13 8.49
N ASN A 21 -13.99 -22.63 9.16
CA ASN A 21 -15.30 -23.27 9.18
C ASN A 21 -16.28 -22.53 8.27
N ASP A 22 -16.67 -23.18 7.17
CA ASP A 22 -17.64 -22.64 6.20
C ASP A 22 -18.96 -22.18 6.86
N GLY A 23 -19.44 -22.91 7.87
CA GLY A 23 -20.66 -22.55 8.59
C GLY A 23 -20.53 -21.23 9.37
N GLU A 24 -19.34 -20.95 9.90
CA GLU A 24 -19.02 -19.70 10.59
C GLU A 24 -18.88 -18.54 9.59
N VAL A 25 -18.23 -18.77 8.46
CA VAL A 25 -18.10 -17.78 7.38
C VAL A 25 -19.48 -17.37 6.87
N VAL A 26 -20.33 -18.35 6.50
CA VAL A 26 -21.68 -18.08 6.01
C VAL A 26 -22.51 -17.33 7.07
N SER A 27 -22.47 -17.78 8.33
CA SER A 27 -23.18 -17.12 9.43
C SER A 27 -22.71 -15.68 9.64
N THR A 28 -21.41 -15.44 9.49
CA THR A 28 -20.78 -14.12 9.59
C THR A 28 -21.21 -13.21 8.46
N VAL A 29 -21.25 -13.69 7.22
CA VAL A 29 -21.76 -12.93 6.07
C VAL A 29 -23.20 -12.49 6.31
N TRP A 30 -24.07 -13.40 6.79
CA TRP A 30 -25.45 -13.06 7.15
C TRP A 30 -25.53 -12.05 8.31
N ALA A 31 -24.67 -12.16 9.31
CA ALA A 31 -24.60 -11.21 10.42
C ALA A 31 -24.18 -9.80 9.96
N ILE A 32 -23.22 -9.72 9.04
CA ILE A 32 -22.80 -8.46 8.42
C ILE A 32 -23.96 -7.87 7.61
N GLY A 33 -24.61 -8.67 6.76
CA GLY A 33 -25.75 -8.23 5.96
C GLY A 33 -26.88 -7.65 6.82
N ARG A 34 -27.25 -8.33 7.92
CA ARG A 34 -28.26 -7.81 8.88
C ARG A 34 -27.81 -6.53 9.57
N THR A 35 -26.52 -6.42 9.93
CA THR A 35 -25.97 -5.24 10.58
C THR A 35 -26.01 -4.02 9.65
N LEU A 36 -25.67 -4.20 8.38
CA LEU A 36 -25.77 -3.16 7.36
C LEU A 36 -27.22 -2.76 7.09
N ALA A 37 -28.11 -3.75 6.90
CA ALA A 37 -29.53 -3.52 6.67
C ALA A 37 -30.20 -2.77 7.82
N SER A 38 -29.79 -3.01 9.08
CA SER A 38 -30.29 -2.28 10.25
C SER A 38 -29.99 -0.77 10.23
N ALA A 39 -29.05 -0.35 9.39
CA ALA A 39 -28.65 1.04 9.18
C ALA A 39 -29.03 1.58 7.80
N GLY A 40 -29.85 0.84 7.02
CA GLY A 40 -30.24 1.22 5.66
C GLY A 40 -29.09 1.19 4.65
N ALA A 41 -28.03 0.43 4.93
CA ALA A 41 -26.88 0.24 4.06
C ALA A 41 -26.81 -1.20 3.54
N ASP A 42 -26.00 -1.42 2.50
CA ASP A 42 -25.72 -2.75 1.97
C ASP A 42 -24.20 -3.03 1.84
N PHE A 43 -23.86 -4.16 1.20
CA PHE A 43 -22.46 -4.52 0.97
C PHE A 43 -21.76 -3.58 -0.01
N HIS A 44 -22.48 -2.97 -0.96
CA HIS A 44 -21.91 -1.98 -1.88
C HIS A 44 -21.51 -0.72 -1.11
N ASP A 45 -22.38 -0.22 -0.22
CA ASP A 45 -22.06 0.87 0.69
C ASP A 45 -20.84 0.58 1.57
N LEU A 46 -20.69 -0.68 2.01
CA LEU A 46 -19.53 -1.12 2.77
C LEU A 46 -18.25 -1.05 1.95
N THR A 47 -18.24 -1.60 0.75
CA THR A 47 -17.10 -1.53 -0.16
C THR A 47 -16.76 -0.08 -0.49
N ASP A 48 -17.75 0.74 -0.82
CA ASP A 48 -17.57 2.16 -1.11
C ASP A 48 -16.93 2.91 0.06
N SER A 49 -17.36 2.61 1.29
CA SER A 49 -16.81 3.21 2.48
C SER A 49 -15.37 2.77 2.73
N LEU A 50 -15.01 1.52 2.43
CA LEU A 50 -13.63 1.01 2.57
C LEU A 50 -12.70 1.63 1.52
N VAL A 51 -13.17 1.79 0.28
CA VAL A 51 -12.41 2.43 -0.80
C VAL A 51 -12.20 3.93 -0.51
N LYS A 52 -13.23 4.61 0.02
CA LYS A 52 -13.16 6.05 0.35
C LYS A 52 -12.48 6.34 1.69
N ALA A 53 -12.32 5.35 2.57
CA ALA A 53 -11.66 5.52 3.85
C ALA A 53 -10.17 5.84 3.64
N ARG A 54 -9.83 7.14 3.63
CA ARG A 54 -8.45 7.57 3.82
C ARG A 54 -8.03 7.22 5.25
N VAL A 55 -6.98 6.42 5.39
CA VAL A 55 -6.33 6.18 6.68
C VAL A 55 -5.67 7.48 7.12
N VAL A 56 -6.41 8.30 7.87
CA VAL A 56 -5.86 9.49 8.53
C VAL A 56 -5.21 9.02 9.82
N ILE A 57 -3.90 8.77 9.76
CA ILE A 57 -3.09 8.60 10.98
C ILE A 57 -2.95 10.00 11.58
N PRO A 58 -3.53 10.30 12.76
CA PRO A 58 -3.28 11.59 13.38
C PRO A 58 -1.78 11.70 13.66
N PRO A 59 -1.13 12.84 13.36
CA PRO A 59 0.25 13.07 13.76
C PRO A 59 0.32 12.93 15.29
N ARG A 60 1.17 12.02 15.77
CA ARG A 60 1.34 11.79 17.21
C ARG A 60 1.84 13.10 17.83
N PRO A 61 1.22 13.62 18.89
CA PRO A 61 1.67 14.88 19.48
C PRO A 61 3.07 14.68 20.04
N ALA A 62 4.05 15.40 19.48
CA ALA A 62 5.42 15.47 19.96
C ALA A 62 5.48 16.40 21.19
N GLY A 63 4.88 15.96 22.31
CA GLY A 63 5.05 16.63 23.59
C GLY A 63 6.48 16.46 24.14
N GLU A 64 6.88 17.28 25.12
CA GLU A 64 8.22 17.28 25.75
C GLU A 64 8.68 15.91 26.32
N ALA A 65 7.74 15.00 26.60
CA ALA A 65 8.04 13.64 27.07
C ALA A 65 8.17 12.58 25.96
N PHE A 66 8.09 12.98 24.67
CA PHE A 66 8.15 12.04 23.56
C PHE A 66 9.59 11.60 23.27
N ASN A 67 9.98 10.44 23.81
CA ASN A 67 11.29 9.87 23.59
C ASN A 67 11.29 8.92 22.38
N TYR A 68 11.86 9.38 21.27
CA TYR A 68 12.07 8.56 20.07
C TYR A 68 12.85 7.27 20.37
N ALA A 69 13.80 7.30 21.31
CA ALA A 69 14.61 6.13 21.66
C ALA A 69 13.83 5.04 22.43
N ASP A 70 12.73 5.39 23.10
CA ASP A 70 11.85 4.41 23.74
C ASP A 70 10.88 3.78 22.72
N VAL A 71 10.41 4.56 21.74
CA VAL A 71 9.63 4.06 20.60
C VAL A 71 10.44 3.03 19.80
N TYR A 72 11.70 3.34 19.46
CA TYR A 72 12.55 2.39 18.74
C TYR A 72 12.87 1.13 19.56
N ARG A 73 13.03 1.24 20.89
CA ARG A 73 13.26 0.07 21.77
C ARG A 73 12.01 -0.80 21.92
N GLN A 74 10.82 -0.22 21.92
CA GLN A 74 9.54 -0.96 21.98
C GLN A 74 9.19 -1.59 20.63
N ALA A 75 9.42 -0.89 19.52
CA ALA A 75 9.14 -1.39 18.18
C ALA A 75 10.04 -2.59 17.77
N ALA A 76 11.17 -2.80 18.45
CA ALA A 76 12.03 -3.96 18.24
C ALA A 76 11.47 -5.28 18.81
N ARG A 77 10.46 -5.24 19.68
CA ARG A 77 9.93 -6.45 20.36
C ARG A 77 8.63 -6.97 19.77
N ASP A 78 7.79 -6.08 19.26
CA ASP A 78 6.56 -6.47 18.59
C ASP A 78 6.68 -6.10 17.12
N GLY A 79 6.79 -7.11 16.25
CA GLY A 79 6.48 -6.98 14.82
C GLY A 79 5.02 -6.58 14.54
N GLY A 80 4.32 -6.03 15.54
CA GLY A 80 2.96 -5.50 15.51
C GLY A 80 2.90 -3.97 15.43
N ASP A 81 4.04 -3.25 15.45
CA ASP A 81 4.02 -1.84 15.03
C ASP A 81 3.95 -1.75 13.50
N ASP A 82 2.79 -1.33 13.01
CA ASP A 82 2.45 -1.17 11.59
C ASP A 82 3.37 -0.20 10.85
N PHE A 83 4.16 0.61 11.57
CA PHE A 83 5.11 1.57 11.02
C PHE A 83 6.56 1.12 11.15
N HIS A 84 6.82 -0.07 11.72
CA HIS A 84 8.17 -0.57 11.82
C HIS A 84 8.76 -0.78 10.41
N PRO A 85 9.99 -0.33 10.13
CA PRO A 85 10.59 -0.40 8.79
C PRO A 85 10.71 -1.83 8.25
N ALA A 86 10.94 -2.81 9.13
CA ALA A 86 10.97 -4.22 8.77
C ALA A 86 9.59 -4.90 8.76
N GLY A 87 8.54 -4.21 9.23
CA GLY A 87 7.17 -4.70 9.17
C GLY A 87 6.65 -4.75 7.74
N ARG A 88 5.73 -5.69 7.44
CA ARG A 88 5.09 -5.79 6.13
C ARG A 88 4.28 -4.52 5.85
N SER A 89 4.40 -3.98 4.64
CA SER A 89 3.65 -2.79 4.26
C SER A 89 2.15 -3.10 4.17
N ARG A 90 1.32 -2.25 4.75
CA ARG A 90 -0.15 -2.33 4.55
C ARG A 90 -0.62 -1.72 3.24
N ARG A 91 0.27 -1.04 2.51
CA ARG A 91 -0.05 -0.41 1.23
C ARG A 91 -0.17 -1.50 0.17
N PHE A 92 -1.22 -1.41 -0.66
CA PHE A 92 -1.42 -2.31 -1.79
C PHE A 92 -0.44 -2.02 -2.95
N GLY A 93 0.02 -0.77 -3.06
CA GLY A 93 0.91 -0.33 -4.11
C GLY A 93 1.12 1.18 -4.12
N LEU A 94 1.41 1.76 -5.28
CA LEU A 94 1.68 3.18 -5.46
C LEU A 94 0.89 3.79 -6.63
N PRO A 95 0.49 5.07 -6.53
CA PRO A 95 0.03 5.82 -7.68
C PRO A 95 1.21 6.19 -8.57
N LEU A 96 1.19 5.72 -9.83
CA LEU A 96 2.24 6.02 -10.82
C LEU A 96 1.85 7.15 -11.78
N TRP A 97 0.60 7.18 -12.24
CA TRP A 97 0.15 8.06 -13.32
C TRP A 97 -0.86 9.08 -12.85
N HIS A 98 -1.82 8.62 -12.06
CA HIS A 98 -2.88 9.43 -11.49
C HIS A 98 -2.91 9.28 -9.98
N PRO A 99 -3.11 10.36 -9.21
CA PRO A 99 -3.21 10.30 -7.75
C PRO A 99 -4.34 9.38 -7.25
N ASP A 100 -5.37 9.19 -8.08
CA ASP A 100 -6.57 8.43 -7.76
C ASP A 100 -6.47 6.95 -8.17
N GLU A 101 -5.41 6.56 -8.89
CA GLU A 101 -5.21 5.19 -9.38
C GLU A 101 -3.98 4.58 -8.70
N THR A 102 -4.21 3.69 -7.74
CA THR A 102 -3.14 2.95 -7.08
C THR A 102 -2.87 1.67 -7.85
N LEU A 103 -1.69 1.59 -8.46
CA LEU A 103 -1.23 0.36 -9.09
C LEU A 103 -0.63 -0.56 -8.03
N PRO A 104 -0.91 -1.87 -8.07
CA PRO A 104 -0.32 -2.83 -7.15
C PRO A 104 1.20 -2.92 -7.30
N TRP A 105 1.88 -3.44 -6.26
CA TRP A 105 3.34 -3.51 -6.23
C TRP A 105 3.99 -4.20 -7.44
N TRP A 106 3.40 -5.27 -7.98
CA TRP A 106 3.94 -5.97 -9.15
C TRP A 106 3.80 -5.13 -10.44
N GLU A 107 2.71 -4.37 -10.56
CA GLU A 107 2.50 -3.42 -11.67
C GLU A 107 3.50 -2.28 -11.58
N VAL A 108 3.68 -1.72 -10.38
CA VAL A 108 4.70 -0.68 -10.12
C VAL A 108 6.09 -1.18 -10.50
N ALA A 109 6.45 -2.39 -10.07
CA ALA A 109 7.73 -3.00 -10.40
C ALA A 109 7.90 -3.23 -11.90
N ARG A 110 6.84 -3.71 -12.59
CA ARG A 110 6.85 -3.88 -14.04
C ARG A 110 7.15 -2.58 -14.76
N GLU A 111 6.48 -1.50 -14.39
CA GLU A 111 6.67 -0.18 -15.01
C GLU A 111 8.09 0.36 -14.77
N CYS A 112 8.62 0.24 -13.54
CA CYS A 112 10.00 0.64 -13.25
C CYS A 112 11.03 -0.14 -14.08
N LEU A 113 10.88 -1.47 -14.18
CA LEU A 113 11.76 -2.33 -14.99
C LEU A 113 11.62 -2.03 -16.49
N HIS A 114 10.40 -1.76 -16.96
CA HIS A 114 10.13 -1.38 -18.33
C HIS A 114 10.81 -0.05 -18.70
N LEU A 115 10.66 0.98 -17.87
CA LEU A 115 11.31 2.27 -18.06
C LEU A 115 12.84 2.14 -18.02
N ASN A 116 13.38 1.32 -17.11
CA ASN A 116 14.83 1.05 -17.07
C ASN A 116 15.32 0.41 -18.37
N ARG A 117 14.56 -0.52 -18.98
CA ARG A 117 14.93 -1.14 -20.25
C ARG A 117 14.83 -0.18 -21.45
N ILE A 118 13.81 0.68 -21.49
CA ILE A 118 13.61 1.63 -22.60
C ILE A 118 14.61 2.77 -22.53
N LEU A 119 14.75 3.41 -21.37
CA LEU A 119 15.59 4.60 -21.22
C LEU A 119 17.08 4.25 -21.27
N ALA A 120 17.50 3.11 -20.70
CA ALA A 120 18.90 2.67 -20.77
C ALA A 120 19.36 2.40 -22.22
N LYS A 121 18.46 1.95 -23.10
CA LYS A 121 18.79 1.80 -24.53
C LYS A 121 19.04 3.13 -25.24
N ARG A 122 18.49 4.23 -24.72
CA ARG A 122 18.54 5.55 -25.36
C ARG A 122 19.70 6.42 -24.87
N ASP A 123 19.96 6.40 -23.55
CA ASP A 123 20.97 7.24 -22.91
C ASP A 123 22.24 6.45 -22.49
N GLY A 124 22.30 5.14 -22.74
CA GLY A 124 23.48 4.30 -22.50
C GLY A 124 23.69 3.87 -21.05
N GLU A 125 23.12 4.59 -20.08
CA GLU A 125 23.23 4.27 -18.65
C GLU A 125 21.91 3.73 -18.08
N ARG A 126 22.02 2.62 -17.32
CA ARG A 126 20.91 2.12 -16.51
C ARG A 126 20.80 2.98 -15.26
N PHE A 127 19.64 3.58 -15.04
CA PHE A 127 19.42 4.43 -13.86
C PHE A 127 19.03 3.61 -12.61
N LEU A 128 18.65 2.34 -12.77
CA LEU A 128 18.47 1.39 -11.67
C LEU A 128 19.76 0.63 -11.39
N ARG A 129 20.12 0.50 -10.12
CA ARG A 129 21.25 -0.32 -9.67
C ARG A 129 20.89 -1.82 -9.66
N PRO A 130 21.87 -2.74 -9.73
CA PRO A 130 21.61 -4.17 -9.83
C PRO A 130 20.70 -4.75 -8.73
N PHE A 131 20.92 -4.36 -7.46
CA PHE A 131 20.07 -4.83 -6.35
C PHE A 131 18.63 -4.27 -6.43
N GLU A 132 18.44 -3.11 -7.06
CA GLU A 132 17.13 -2.51 -7.25
C GLU A 132 16.35 -3.30 -8.31
N VAL A 133 17.04 -3.74 -9.36
CA VAL A 133 16.48 -4.64 -10.37
C VAL A 133 16.07 -5.96 -9.74
N ASP A 134 16.95 -6.60 -8.98
CA ASP A 134 16.67 -7.87 -8.28
C ASP A 134 15.44 -7.75 -7.36
N LEU A 135 15.39 -6.72 -6.52
CA LEU A 135 14.27 -6.52 -5.60
C LEU A 135 12.95 -6.25 -6.33
N LEU A 136 12.96 -5.48 -7.43
CA LEU A 136 11.77 -5.25 -8.25
C LEU A 136 11.33 -6.51 -9.00
N GLU A 137 12.26 -7.34 -9.48
CA GLU A 137 11.94 -8.63 -10.11
C GLU A 137 11.23 -9.56 -9.12
N ARG A 138 11.69 -9.59 -7.87
CA ARG A 138 11.01 -10.35 -6.80
C ARG A 138 9.59 -9.86 -6.51
N PHE A 139 9.34 -8.55 -6.58
CA PHE A 139 7.98 -7.99 -6.49
C PHE A 139 7.13 -8.34 -7.71
N LEU A 140 7.71 -8.29 -8.92
CA LEU A 140 7.04 -8.65 -10.16
C LEU A 140 6.58 -10.12 -10.16
N HIS A 141 7.43 -11.01 -9.65
CA HIS A 141 7.14 -12.44 -9.50
C HIS A 141 6.28 -12.76 -8.27
N GLN A 142 5.88 -11.75 -7.49
CA GLN A 142 5.05 -11.89 -6.29
C GLN A 142 5.68 -12.78 -5.20
N GLU A 143 6.99 -12.97 -5.23
CA GLU A 143 7.73 -13.79 -4.27
C GLU A 143 7.85 -13.10 -2.90
N LEU A 144 7.75 -11.77 -2.90
CA LEU A 144 7.92 -10.95 -1.71
C LEU A 144 6.87 -9.86 -1.65
N TRP A 145 6.17 -9.78 -0.52
CA TRP A 145 5.40 -8.60 -0.17
C TRP A 145 6.34 -7.54 0.46
N PRO A 146 6.31 -6.28 0.01
CA PRO A 146 7.27 -5.27 0.47
C PRO A 146 7.10 -4.96 1.96
N THR A 147 8.22 -4.72 2.63
CA THR A 147 8.23 -4.09 3.96
C THR A 147 7.91 -2.59 3.87
N ASN A 148 7.63 -1.93 4.99
CA ASN A 148 7.45 -0.48 5.02
C ASN A 148 8.66 0.28 4.49
N ALA A 149 9.88 -0.16 4.87
CA ALA A 149 11.10 0.44 4.33
C ALA A 149 11.24 0.23 2.83
N GLN A 150 10.90 -0.97 2.34
CA GLN A 150 10.92 -1.26 0.90
C GLN A 150 9.87 -0.46 0.14
N ALA A 151 8.66 -0.31 0.68
CA ALA A 151 7.59 0.49 0.08
C ALA A 151 8.01 1.96 -0.08
N SER A 152 8.53 2.58 0.98
CA SER A 152 9.06 3.95 0.93
C SER A 152 10.26 4.05 -0.02
N TRP A 153 11.12 3.03 -0.07
CA TRP A 153 12.22 2.98 -1.01
C TRP A 153 11.73 2.91 -2.47
N VAL A 154 10.71 2.11 -2.78
CA VAL A 154 10.12 2.04 -4.14
C VAL A 154 9.58 3.40 -4.58
N GLU A 155 9.04 4.22 -3.68
CA GLU A 155 8.63 5.59 -4.02
C GLU A 155 9.81 6.42 -4.57
N THR A 156 10.99 6.29 -3.96
CA THR A 156 12.20 6.98 -4.45
C THR A 156 12.66 6.44 -5.80
N VAL A 157 12.44 5.15 -6.07
CA VAL A 157 12.73 4.53 -7.37
C VAL A 157 11.77 5.07 -8.43
N VAL A 158 10.48 5.14 -8.13
CA VAL A 158 9.44 5.70 -8.99
C VAL A 158 9.73 7.16 -9.32
N ALA A 159 10.07 7.98 -8.31
CA ALA A 159 10.42 9.38 -8.52
C ALA A 159 11.62 9.53 -9.48
N ARG A 160 12.65 8.69 -9.34
CA ARG A 160 13.79 8.64 -10.28
C ARG A 160 13.36 8.21 -11.68
N CYS A 161 12.45 7.23 -11.81
CA CYS A 161 11.91 6.83 -13.11
C CYS A 161 11.21 7.99 -13.83
N HIS A 162 10.39 8.76 -13.10
CA HIS A 162 9.72 9.94 -13.67
C HIS A 162 10.72 11.04 -14.06
N GLN A 163 11.71 11.32 -13.22
CA GLN A 163 12.77 12.28 -13.54
C GLN A 163 13.55 11.87 -14.80
N ALA A 164 13.93 10.59 -14.92
CA ALA A 164 14.64 10.08 -16.09
C ALA A 164 13.78 10.20 -17.35
N ARG A 165 12.49 9.87 -17.26
CA ARG A 165 11.54 10.02 -18.37
C ARG A 165 11.39 11.49 -18.80
N ASP A 166 11.25 12.40 -17.85
CA ASP A 166 11.06 13.82 -18.15
C ASP A 166 12.34 14.46 -18.72
N ALA A 167 13.52 14.04 -18.25
CA ALA A 167 14.80 14.39 -18.87
C ALA A 167 14.89 13.89 -20.32
N ALA A 168 14.48 12.65 -20.59
CA ALA A 168 14.47 12.07 -21.94
C ALA A 168 13.45 12.74 -22.89
N LYS A 169 12.37 13.33 -22.33
CA LYS A 169 11.43 14.18 -23.08
C LYS A 169 12.04 15.54 -23.41
N ARG A 170 12.71 16.20 -22.45
CA ARG A 170 13.36 17.51 -22.65
C ARG A 170 14.48 17.46 -23.70
N LYS A 171 15.23 16.36 -23.79
CA LYS A 171 16.22 16.13 -24.85
C LYS A 171 15.62 15.95 -26.25
N ARG A 172 14.30 15.90 -26.38
CA ARG A 172 13.59 15.82 -27.66
C ARG A 172 12.92 17.18 -27.95
N PRO A 173 13.67 18.24 -28.34
CA PRO A 173 13.02 19.35 -29.01
C PRO A 173 12.49 18.83 -30.35
N GLU A 174 11.29 19.28 -30.72
CA GLU A 174 10.57 18.91 -31.93
C GLU A 174 11.49 18.93 -33.16
N ALA A 175 11.51 17.80 -33.87
CA ALA A 175 12.00 17.67 -35.24
C ALA A 175 10.79 17.47 -36.14
#